data_AF-A0A6I8SNT4-F1
#
_entry.id   AF-A0A6I8SNT4-F1
#
_cell.length_a   1.000
_cell.length_b   1.000
_cell.length_c   1.000
_cell.angle_alpha   90.00
_cell.angle_beta   90.00
_cell.angle_gamma   90.00
#
_symmetry.space_group_name_H-M   'P 1'
#
loop_
_entity.id
_entity.type
_entity.pdbx_description
1 polymer ?
#
loop_
_entity_poly.entity_id
_entity_poly.type
_entity_poly.pdbx_seq_one_letter_code
_entity_poly.pdbx_strand_id
1 'polypeptide(L)'
;MALDGLAGYVYKAAAEGRVLTLAALLLNRTEPEIRTLLSTVTQHGGQRSTPLIIAARNGHSKVVRLLLEHYKVDVQQTGTVRFDGYIIDGATALWCAAGAGHYEVVKLLVSHGANVNHTTVTNSTPLRAACFDGRLDIVRFLVENNANISIANKYDNTCLMIAAYKGHTDVVRYLLEQHADPNARAHCGATALHFAAEAGHLDIVRELVKWKAAMVVNGHGMTPLKVAAESCKAEVVELLLAHSDCDTKSRIEALELLGASFANDRENYNLTKTYQYLYLAMLERFRDPSNILHKEVLPPIEAYGMRTECRTPQELGAIIHNTDALHMEGLIVRERILGSDNIDVSHPIIYRGAVYADNMQFEQCIKLWLHALQLRQKGNRNTHKDLLRFAQVFSQMIHLNEPVKSWDVEHVLECSVLEIERGISRVQNPQEPDAHSALENHECNLYTFLYLVCISTKTRCSEEEQPRINKQIYRLVHLDPRTRDGCTLLHLAVDSGTPVDDFHTNDVCSFPSAPVAKLLIDCGANVNAVDQMGNSPLHVIVQYNRPISDFLTLHAIIISLVEAGAHPDMTNKEKKTPLDRSTTGVSEILLKTQMKLSLKCLAARAVRLHNIKYQNQIPRTLEEFVEFH
;
A
#
# COMPACT_ATOMS: atom_id res chain seq x y z
N MET A 1 -33.16 -29.11 -20.52
CA MET A 1 -32.37 -28.00 -19.95
C MET A 1 -30.94 -28.19 -20.42
N ALA A 2 -30.27 -27.16 -20.94
CA ALA A 2 -28.86 -27.27 -21.31
C ALA A 2 -28.04 -27.65 -20.06
N LEU A 3 -26.99 -28.47 -20.24
CA LEU A 3 -26.13 -28.97 -19.15
C LEU A 3 -25.56 -27.82 -18.30
N ASP A 4 -25.19 -26.71 -18.92
CA ASP A 4 -24.65 -25.53 -18.22
C ASP A 4 -25.66 -24.88 -17.28
N GLY A 5 -26.92 -24.79 -17.69
CA GLY A 5 -27.99 -24.28 -16.83
C GLY A 5 -28.25 -25.20 -15.64
N LEU A 6 -28.17 -26.52 -15.85
CA LEU A 6 -28.35 -27.52 -14.80
C LEU A 6 -27.19 -27.50 -13.78
N ALA A 7 -25.96 -27.28 -14.23
CA ALA A 7 -24.79 -27.16 -13.34
C ALA A 7 -24.96 -26.03 -12.31
N GLY A 8 -25.54 -24.90 -12.71
CA GLY A 8 -25.87 -23.80 -11.79
C GLY A 8 -26.89 -24.20 -10.71
N TYR A 9 -27.91 -24.99 -11.05
CA TYR A 9 -28.88 -25.50 -10.06
C TYR A 9 -28.26 -26.52 -9.11
N VAL A 10 -27.40 -27.42 -9.62
CA VAL A 10 -26.64 -28.39 -8.82
C VAL A 10 -25.74 -27.65 -7.83
N TYR A 11 -24.98 -26.66 -8.30
CA TYR A 11 -24.13 -25.81 -7.46
C TYR A 11 -24.94 -25.10 -6.38
N LYS A 12 -26.06 -24.46 -6.74
CA LYS A 12 -26.92 -23.75 -5.78
C LYS A 12 -27.51 -24.69 -4.72
N ALA A 13 -28.00 -25.87 -5.13
CA ALA A 13 -28.53 -26.85 -4.19
C ALA A 13 -27.45 -27.36 -3.22
N ALA A 14 -26.22 -27.56 -3.71
CA ALA A 14 -25.09 -27.93 -2.87
C ALA A 14 -24.67 -26.82 -1.91
N ALA A 15 -24.60 -25.57 -2.40
CA ALA A 15 -24.22 -24.38 -1.63
C ALA A 15 -25.22 -24.01 -0.53
N GLU A 16 -26.51 -24.34 -0.70
CA GLU A 16 -27.59 -24.08 0.25
C GLU A 16 -27.93 -25.30 1.13
N GLY A 17 -27.21 -26.43 0.97
CA GLY A 17 -27.42 -27.62 1.79
C GLY A 17 -28.71 -28.40 1.47
N ARG A 18 -29.36 -28.14 0.32
CA ARG A 18 -30.62 -28.78 -0.09
C ARG A 18 -30.40 -30.19 -0.63
N VAL A 19 -30.04 -31.12 0.25
CA VAL A 19 -29.62 -32.49 -0.10
C VAL A 19 -30.65 -33.26 -0.95
N LEU A 20 -31.95 -33.13 -0.64
CA LEU A 20 -33.02 -33.82 -1.41
C LEU A 20 -33.18 -33.23 -2.82
N THR A 21 -33.09 -31.91 -2.93
CA THR A 21 -33.12 -31.21 -4.23
C THR A 21 -31.91 -31.60 -5.07
N LEU A 22 -30.72 -31.62 -4.46
CA LEU A 22 -29.50 -32.05 -5.12
C LEU A 22 -29.60 -33.51 -5.60
N ALA A 23 -30.08 -34.41 -4.74
CA ALA A 23 -30.30 -35.80 -5.10
C ALA A 23 -31.26 -35.92 -6.29
N ALA A 24 -32.38 -35.21 -6.29
CA ALA A 24 -33.33 -35.20 -7.39
C ALA A 24 -32.76 -34.64 -8.71
N LEU A 25 -31.88 -33.63 -8.64
CA LEU A 25 -31.22 -33.06 -9.82
C LEU A 25 -30.23 -34.03 -10.48
N LEU A 26 -29.59 -34.88 -9.67
CA LEU A 26 -28.60 -35.88 -10.11
C LEU A 26 -29.23 -37.25 -10.43
N LEU A 27 -30.44 -37.52 -9.92
CA LEU A 27 -31.15 -38.78 -10.14
C LEU A 27 -31.50 -38.96 -11.63
N ASN A 28 -31.38 -40.20 -12.13
CA ASN A 28 -31.63 -40.58 -13.53
C ASN A 28 -30.69 -39.92 -14.58
N ARG A 29 -29.50 -39.48 -14.15
CA ARG A 29 -28.43 -39.02 -15.04
C ARG A 29 -27.41 -40.12 -15.30
N THR A 30 -26.75 -40.03 -16.44
CA THR A 30 -25.64 -40.94 -16.77
C THR A 30 -24.38 -40.55 -15.99
N GLU A 31 -23.51 -41.52 -15.71
CA GLU A 31 -22.22 -41.29 -15.03
C GLU A 31 -21.40 -40.13 -15.63
N PRO A 32 -21.24 -40.00 -16.97
CA PRO A 32 -20.51 -38.88 -17.57
C PRO A 32 -21.17 -37.51 -17.33
N GLU A 33 -22.52 -37.45 -17.33
CA GLU A 33 -23.26 -36.21 -17.04
C GLU A 33 -23.06 -35.81 -15.58
N ILE A 34 -23.16 -36.77 -14.65
CA ILE A 34 -22.95 -36.52 -13.22
C ILE A 34 -21.54 -35.99 -12.98
N ARG A 35 -20.52 -36.64 -13.56
CA ARG A 35 -19.13 -36.18 -13.43
C ARG A 35 -18.96 -34.76 -13.93
N THR A 36 -19.49 -34.44 -15.11
CA THR A 36 -19.45 -33.09 -15.68
C THR A 36 -20.12 -32.08 -14.75
N LEU A 37 -21.33 -32.36 -14.26
CA LEU A 37 -22.06 -31.46 -13.37
C LEU A 37 -21.32 -31.21 -12.05
N LEU A 38 -20.71 -32.24 -11.47
CA LEU A 38 -20.01 -32.17 -10.19
C LEU A 38 -18.56 -31.66 -10.30
N SER A 39 -17.97 -31.65 -11.50
CA SER A 39 -16.66 -31.03 -11.77
C SER A 39 -16.78 -29.60 -12.32
N THR A 40 -17.98 -29.14 -12.68
CA THR A 40 -18.19 -27.80 -13.23
C THR A 40 -17.89 -26.74 -12.16
N VAL A 41 -16.90 -25.89 -12.45
CA VAL A 41 -16.53 -24.77 -11.60
C VAL A 41 -17.49 -23.61 -11.87
N THR A 42 -18.30 -23.26 -10.89
CA THR A 42 -19.26 -22.15 -11.00
C THR A 42 -18.68 -20.88 -10.41
N GLN A 43 -18.87 -19.75 -11.10
CA GLN A 43 -18.48 -18.44 -10.60
C GLN A 43 -19.67 -17.76 -9.90
N HIS A 44 -19.54 -17.45 -8.61
CA HIS A 44 -20.58 -16.76 -7.85
C HIS A 44 -19.95 -15.86 -6.79
N GLY A 45 -20.31 -14.57 -6.79
CA GLY A 45 -19.82 -13.61 -5.78
C GLY A 45 -18.28 -13.46 -5.73
N GLY A 46 -17.60 -13.62 -6.87
CA GLY A 46 -16.13 -13.60 -6.96
C GLY A 46 -15.43 -14.88 -6.47
N GLN A 47 -16.18 -15.95 -6.17
CA GLN A 47 -15.65 -17.28 -5.90
C GLN A 47 -15.77 -18.15 -7.16
N ARG A 48 -14.82 -19.07 -7.37
CA ARG A 48 -14.84 -20.09 -8.42
C ARG A 48 -14.70 -21.45 -7.75
N SER A 49 -15.79 -22.18 -7.61
CA SER A 49 -15.75 -23.45 -6.86
C SER A 49 -16.70 -24.50 -7.42
N THR A 50 -16.46 -25.76 -7.07
CA THR A 50 -17.31 -26.89 -7.43
C THR A 50 -18.41 -27.11 -6.38
N PRO A 51 -19.46 -27.90 -6.68
CA PRO A 51 -20.49 -28.26 -5.71
C PRO A 51 -19.96 -28.87 -4.41
N LEU A 52 -18.91 -29.70 -4.49
CA LEU A 52 -18.28 -30.29 -3.30
C LEU A 52 -17.58 -29.23 -2.43
N ILE A 53 -16.79 -28.35 -3.05
CA ILE A 53 -16.04 -27.30 -2.34
C ILE A 53 -16.99 -26.35 -1.61
N ILE A 54 -18.03 -25.84 -2.29
CA ILE A 54 -18.95 -24.89 -1.66
C ILE A 54 -19.80 -25.54 -0.56
N ALA A 55 -20.22 -26.80 -0.73
CA ALA A 55 -20.92 -27.54 0.31
C ALA A 55 -20.04 -27.79 1.54
N ALA A 56 -18.76 -28.09 1.32
CA ALA A 56 -17.80 -28.30 2.40
C ALA A 56 -17.48 -26.99 3.14
N ARG A 57 -17.27 -25.90 2.39
CA ARG A 57 -17.05 -24.55 2.93
C ARG A 57 -18.21 -24.07 3.80
N ASN A 58 -19.45 -24.42 3.45
CA ASN A 58 -20.65 -23.99 4.19
C ASN A 58 -21.11 -25.03 5.24
N GLY A 59 -20.37 -26.12 5.43
CA GLY A 59 -20.64 -27.08 6.51
C GLY A 59 -21.80 -28.05 6.25
N HIS A 60 -22.20 -28.24 4.99
CA HIS A 60 -23.35 -29.06 4.64
C HIS A 60 -23.00 -30.56 4.59
N SER A 61 -22.78 -31.16 5.76
CA SER A 61 -22.33 -32.55 5.91
C SER A 61 -23.20 -33.59 5.17
N LYS A 62 -24.53 -33.40 5.13
CA LYS A 62 -25.44 -34.29 4.37
C LYS A 62 -25.20 -34.23 2.87
N VAL A 63 -24.93 -33.03 2.32
CA VAL A 63 -24.59 -32.85 0.91
C VAL A 63 -23.24 -33.47 0.61
N VAL A 64 -22.23 -33.16 1.44
CA VAL A 64 -20.88 -33.73 1.28
C VAL A 64 -20.94 -35.25 1.31
N ARG A 65 -21.64 -35.84 2.29
CA ARG A 65 -21.86 -37.29 2.38
C ARG A 65 -22.48 -37.86 1.10
N LEU A 66 -23.57 -37.25 0.61
CA LEU A 66 -24.22 -37.67 -0.62
C LEU A 66 -23.24 -37.68 -1.81
N LEU A 67 -22.47 -36.61 -1.97
CA LEU A 67 -21.52 -36.45 -3.07
C LEU A 67 -20.38 -37.49 -3.01
N LEU A 68 -19.89 -37.82 -1.81
CA LEU A 68 -18.79 -38.76 -1.63
C LEU A 68 -19.24 -40.23 -1.70
N GLU A 69 -20.26 -40.61 -0.93
CA GLU A 69 -20.68 -42.00 -0.77
C GLU A 69 -21.43 -42.53 -2.01
N HIS A 70 -22.29 -41.70 -2.62
CA HIS A 70 -23.14 -42.14 -3.73
C HIS A 70 -22.60 -41.77 -5.12
N TYR A 71 -21.91 -40.64 -5.25
CA TYR A 71 -21.45 -40.12 -6.55
C TYR A 71 -19.92 -40.16 -6.74
N LYS A 72 -19.17 -40.59 -5.73
CA LYS A 72 -17.70 -40.79 -5.78
C LYS A 72 -16.95 -39.59 -6.39
N VAL A 73 -17.35 -38.38 -5.99
CA VAL A 73 -16.72 -37.14 -6.47
C VAL A 73 -15.24 -37.12 -6.07
N ASP A 74 -14.40 -36.61 -6.97
CA ASP A 74 -12.99 -36.38 -6.66
C ASP A 74 -12.84 -35.37 -5.52
N VAL A 75 -12.27 -35.85 -4.41
CA VAL A 75 -12.02 -35.06 -3.19
C VAL A 75 -10.90 -34.04 -3.36
N GLN A 76 -10.07 -34.15 -4.42
CA GLN A 76 -8.93 -33.28 -4.67
C GLN A 76 -9.24 -32.09 -5.59
N GLN A 77 -10.51 -31.89 -5.93
CA GLN A 77 -10.93 -30.68 -6.65
C GLN A 77 -10.46 -29.42 -5.93
N THR A 78 -9.92 -28.48 -6.70
CA THR A 78 -9.47 -27.18 -6.21
C THR A 78 -10.32 -26.05 -6.77
N GLY A 79 -10.40 -24.96 -6.01
CA GLY A 79 -11.11 -23.76 -6.42
C GLY A 79 -10.56 -22.50 -5.77
N THR A 80 -11.12 -21.38 -6.18
CA THR A 80 -10.85 -20.06 -5.66
C THR A 80 -11.99 -19.66 -4.72
N VAL A 81 -11.73 -19.60 -3.42
CA VAL A 81 -12.74 -19.33 -2.38
C VAL A 81 -12.49 -18.00 -1.68
N ARG A 82 -13.53 -17.44 -1.06
CA ARG A 82 -13.41 -16.21 -0.26
C ARG A 82 -13.51 -16.53 1.23
N PHE A 83 -12.58 -16.05 2.04
CA PHE A 83 -12.63 -16.09 3.52
C PHE A 83 -12.30 -14.69 4.04
N ASP A 84 -13.15 -14.13 4.90
CA ASP A 84 -12.96 -12.80 5.52
C ASP A 84 -12.56 -11.69 4.54
N GLY A 85 -13.14 -11.71 3.33
CA GLY A 85 -12.83 -10.75 2.26
C GLY A 85 -11.62 -11.11 1.38
N TYR A 86 -10.76 -12.04 1.81
CA TYR A 86 -9.60 -12.50 1.04
C TYR A 86 -9.96 -13.60 0.05
N ILE A 87 -9.33 -13.57 -1.12
CA ILE A 87 -9.43 -14.60 -2.15
C ILE A 87 -8.29 -15.59 -1.95
N ILE A 88 -8.62 -16.86 -1.74
CA ILE A 88 -7.67 -17.96 -1.64
C ILE A 88 -7.80 -18.85 -2.86
N ASP A 89 -6.70 -19.03 -3.58
CA ASP A 89 -6.66 -19.87 -4.78
C ASP A 89 -6.05 -21.25 -4.52
N GLY A 90 -6.52 -22.24 -5.27
CA GLY A 90 -6.08 -23.64 -5.14
C GLY A 90 -6.58 -24.35 -3.88
N ALA A 91 -7.66 -23.89 -3.26
CA ALA A 91 -8.21 -24.50 -2.04
C ALA A 91 -9.06 -25.74 -2.35
N THR A 92 -8.85 -26.83 -1.61
CA THR A 92 -9.69 -28.04 -1.66
C THR A 92 -10.88 -27.94 -0.73
N ALA A 93 -11.86 -28.83 -0.89
CA ALA A 93 -12.99 -28.97 0.04
C ALA A 93 -12.52 -29.18 1.49
N LEU A 94 -11.43 -29.94 1.70
CA LEU A 94 -10.87 -30.18 3.03
C LEU A 94 -10.28 -28.90 3.63
N TRP A 95 -9.53 -28.14 2.84
CA TRP A 95 -8.98 -26.85 3.27
C TRP A 95 -10.10 -25.90 3.71
N CYS A 96 -11.17 -25.79 2.92
CA CYS A 96 -12.31 -24.94 3.25
C CYS A 96 -13.05 -25.38 4.51
N ALA A 97 -13.32 -26.67 4.67
CA ALA A 97 -14.00 -27.21 5.85
C ALA A 97 -13.17 -27.02 7.12
N ALA A 98 -11.85 -27.20 7.03
CA ALA A 98 -10.92 -27.01 8.14
C ALA A 98 -10.84 -25.54 8.58
N GLY A 99 -10.70 -24.61 7.61
CA GLY A 99 -10.65 -23.17 7.90
C GLY A 99 -11.99 -22.54 8.31
N ALA A 100 -13.12 -23.19 8.04
CA ALA A 100 -14.45 -22.75 8.45
C ALA A 100 -14.96 -23.46 9.73
N GLY A 101 -14.14 -24.31 10.36
CA GLY A 101 -14.50 -24.98 11.60
C GLY A 101 -15.55 -26.09 11.48
N HIS A 102 -15.71 -26.71 10.30
CA HIS A 102 -16.71 -27.73 10.04
C HIS A 102 -16.19 -29.15 10.29
N TYR A 103 -16.02 -29.51 11.56
CA TYR A 103 -15.39 -30.77 11.99
C TYR A 103 -15.99 -32.05 11.36
N GLU A 104 -17.32 -32.17 11.30
CA GLU A 104 -17.97 -33.34 10.71
C GLU A 104 -17.71 -33.47 9.19
N VAL A 105 -17.55 -32.34 8.49
CA VAL A 105 -17.18 -32.34 7.08
C VAL A 105 -15.71 -32.73 6.92
N VAL A 106 -14.82 -32.25 7.79
CA VAL A 106 -13.40 -32.65 7.80
C VAL A 106 -13.28 -34.16 7.95
N LYS A 107 -13.97 -34.76 8.92
CA LYS A 107 -14.00 -36.23 9.09
C LYS A 107 -14.46 -36.97 7.84
N LEU A 108 -15.54 -36.49 7.21
CA LEU A 108 -16.07 -37.09 5.98
C LEU A 108 -15.05 -37.07 4.85
N LEU A 109 -14.40 -35.93 4.63
CA LEU A 109 -13.41 -35.79 3.57
C LEU A 109 -12.16 -36.66 3.80
N VAL A 110 -11.64 -36.67 5.04
CA VAL A 110 -10.46 -37.48 5.39
C VAL A 110 -10.77 -38.98 5.31
N SER A 111 -11.94 -39.43 5.80
CA SER A 111 -12.36 -40.83 5.68
C SER A 111 -12.55 -41.30 4.24
N HIS A 112 -12.75 -40.37 3.29
CA HIS A 112 -12.83 -40.64 1.86
C HIS A 112 -11.52 -40.33 1.11
N GLY A 113 -10.38 -40.27 1.82
CA GLY A 113 -9.05 -40.19 1.21
C GLY A 113 -8.63 -38.80 0.73
N ALA A 114 -9.23 -37.72 1.23
CA ALA A 114 -8.74 -36.38 0.96
C ALA A 114 -7.27 -36.22 1.41
N ASN A 115 -6.47 -35.50 0.63
CA ASN A 115 -5.06 -35.28 0.98
C ASN A 115 -4.98 -34.25 2.13
N VAL A 116 -4.68 -34.74 3.34
CA VAL A 116 -4.55 -33.92 4.56
C VAL A 116 -3.47 -32.84 4.47
N ASN A 117 -2.50 -33.01 3.55
CA ASN A 117 -1.38 -32.11 3.33
C ASN A 117 -1.47 -31.34 2.00
N HIS A 118 -2.64 -31.33 1.34
CA HIS A 118 -2.84 -30.52 0.14
C HIS A 118 -2.54 -29.05 0.44
N THR A 119 -1.89 -28.34 -0.48
CA THR A 119 -1.57 -26.94 -0.29
C THR A 119 -2.29 -26.04 -1.29
N THR A 120 -2.74 -24.88 -0.81
CA THR A 120 -3.18 -23.78 -1.68
C THR A 120 -2.00 -23.24 -2.50
N VAL A 121 -2.26 -22.31 -3.43
CA VAL A 121 -1.21 -21.62 -4.19
C VAL A 121 -0.21 -20.88 -3.28
N THR A 122 -0.64 -20.48 -2.07
CA THR A 122 0.22 -19.85 -1.06
C THR A 122 0.89 -20.84 -0.11
N ASN A 123 0.89 -22.13 -0.47
CA ASN A 123 1.40 -23.23 0.32
C ASN A 123 0.67 -23.43 1.67
N SER A 124 -0.61 -23.05 1.78
CA SER A 124 -1.39 -23.19 3.02
C SER A 124 -2.06 -24.56 3.10
N THR A 125 -1.81 -25.33 4.17
CA THR A 125 -2.43 -26.65 4.43
C THR A 125 -3.79 -26.53 5.13
N PRO A 126 -4.65 -27.57 5.09
CA PRO A 126 -5.84 -27.65 5.94
C PRO A 126 -5.53 -27.50 7.43
N LEU A 127 -4.40 -28.05 7.89
CA LEU A 127 -3.94 -27.87 9.27
C LEU A 127 -3.68 -26.41 9.58
N ARG A 128 -2.98 -25.68 8.71
CA ARG A 128 -2.76 -24.24 8.86
C ARG A 128 -4.08 -23.46 8.89
N ALA A 129 -5.05 -23.83 8.06
CA ALA A 129 -6.37 -23.20 8.04
C ALA A 129 -7.12 -23.41 9.37
N ALA A 130 -7.11 -24.63 9.92
CA ALA A 130 -7.70 -24.91 11.23
C ALA A 130 -6.98 -24.18 12.38
N CYS A 131 -5.65 -24.05 12.31
CA CYS A 131 -4.87 -23.26 13.27
C CYS A 131 -5.16 -21.75 13.19
N PHE A 132 -5.57 -21.22 12.04
CA PHE A 132 -6.00 -19.83 11.90
C PHE A 132 -7.34 -19.59 12.61
N ASP A 133 -8.28 -20.52 12.47
CA ASP A 133 -9.62 -20.44 13.10
C ASP A 133 -9.59 -20.77 14.60
N GLY A 134 -8.61 -21.55 15.07
CA GLY A 134 -8.47 -21.91 16.49
C GLY A 134 -9.20 -23.19 16.88
N ARG A 135 -9.45 -24.08 15.92
CA ARG A 135 -10.26 -25.28 16.12
C ARG A 135 -9.41 -26.46 16.56
N LEU A 136 -9.14 -26.56 17.86
CA LEU A 136 -8.30 -27.63 18.42
C LEU A 136 -8.83 -29.04 18.09
N ASP A 137 -10.14 -29.22 18.02
CA ASP A 137 -10.80 -30.47 17.61
C ASP A 137 -10.38 -30.90 16.19
N ILE A 138 -10.38 -29.97 15.25
CA ILE A 138 -9.94 -30.19 13.86
C ILE A 138 -8.42 -30.35 13.80
N VAL A 139 -7.65 -29.49 14.46
CA VAL A 139 -6.18 -29.55 14.49
C VAL A 139 -5.72 -30.92 14.98
N ARG A 140 -6.27 -31.39 16.10
CA ARG A 140 -5.96 -32.71 16.67
C ARG A 140 -6.27 -33.82 15.67
N PHE A 141 -7.48 -33.83 15.12
CA PHE A 141 -7.89 -34.86 14.16
C PHE A 141 -7.02 -34.88 12.91
N LEU A 142 -6.65 -33.71 12.36
CA LEU A 142 -5.77 -33.65 11.21
C LEU A 142 -4.38 -34.20 11.52
N VAL A 143 -3.79 -33.84 12.67
CA VAL A 143 -2.47 -34.35 13.10
C VAL A 143 -2.51 -35.86 13.32
N GLU A 144 -3.56 -36.38 13.99
CA GLU A 144 -3.79 -37.82 14.18
C GLU A 144 -3.95 -38.57 12.85
N ASN A 145 -4.36 -37.87 11.78
CA ASN A 145 -4.46 -38.41 10.42
C ASN A 145 -3.28 -38.01 9.52
N ASN A 146 -2.09 -37.83 10.10
CA ASN A 146 -0.81 -37.59 9.40
C ASN A 146 -0.68 -36.22 8.71
N ALA A 147 -1.38 -35.19 9.19
CA ALA A 147 -1.09 -33.82 8.77
C ALA A 147 0.31 -33.40 9.27
N ASN A 148 1.13 -32.90 8.36
CA ASN A 148 2.50 -32.50 8.64
C ASN A 148 2.55 -31.08 9.20
N ILE A 149 2.94 -30.95 10.47
CA ILE A 149 3.04 -29.69 11.22
C ILE A 149 4.12 -28.76 10.65
N SER A 150 5.15 -29.30 9.98
CA SER A 150 6.27 -28.52 9.46
C SER A 150 6.01 -27.81 8.14
N ILE A 151 4.91 -28.11 7.45
CA ILE A 151 4.57 -27.42 6.18
C ILE A 151 4.12 -25.99 6.50
N ALA A 152 4.98 -25.04 6.15
CA ALA A 152 4.73 -23.62 6.24
C ALA A 152 4.16 -23.05 4.94
N ASN A 153 3.59 -21.85 5.00
CA ASN A 153 3.15 -21.14 3.79
C ASN A 153 4.34 -20.65 2.94
N LYS A 154 4.08 -19.99 1.81
CA LYS A 154 5.10 -19.45 0.90
C LYS A 154 6.08 -18.41 1.52
N TYR A 155 5.84 -17.98 2.74
CA TYR A 155 6.66 -17.04 3.50
C TYR A 155 7.26 -17.69 4.75
N ASP A 156 7.33 -19.03 4.78
CA ASP A 156 7.80 -19.85 5.90
C ASP A 156 7.05 -19.59 7.22
N ASN A 157 5.80 -19.10 7.14
CA ASN A 157 4.95 -18.97 8.33
C ASN A 157 4.33 -20.33 8.68
N THR A 158 4.70 -20.89 9.82
CA THR A 158 4.28 -22.21 10.31
C THR A 158 2.88 -22.18 10.93
N CYS A 159 2.30 -23.38 11.16
CA CYS A 159 1.04 -23.53 11.90
C CYS A 159 1.14 -22.96 13.33
N LEU A 160 2.28 -23.14 14.00
CA LEU A 160 2.52 -22.59 15.33
C LEU A 160 2.54 -21.06 15.33
N MET A 161 3.18 -20.44 14.34
CA MET A 161 3.22 -18.97 14.22
C MET A 161 1.83 -18.35 14.05
N ILE A 162 0.98 -18.93 13.19
CA ILE A 162 -0.36 -18.35 12.99
C ILE A 162 -1.28 -18.57 14.18
N ALA A 163 -1.19 -19.72 14.86
CA ALA A 163 -1.93 -19.96 16.11
C ALA A 163 -1.46 -18.99 17.21
N ALA A 164 -0.15 -18.75 17.30
CA ALA A 164 0.44 -17.81 18.24
C ALA A 164 0.00 -16.37 17.98
N TYR A 165 -0.01 -15.92 16.72
CA TYR A 165 -0.50 -14.59 16.33
C TYR A 165 -1.98 -14.39 16.64
N LYS A 166 -2.80 -15.42 16.37
CA LYS A 166 -4.26 -15.37 16.54
C LYS A 166 -4.74 -15.53 17.98
N GLY A 167 -3.87 -15.93 18.92
CA GLY A 167 -4.23 -16.04 20.33
C GLY A 167 -4.80 -17.40 20.74
N HIS A 168 -4.61 -18.44 19.93
CA HIS A 168 -5.17 -19.78 20.18
C HIS A 168 -4.25 -20.61 21.08
N THR A 169 -4.25 -20.29 22.38
CA THR A 169 -3.33 -20.88 23.38
C THR A 169 -3.41 -22.41 23.45
N ASP A 170 -4.60 -22.98 23.32
CA ASP A 170 -4.85 -24.42 23.35
C ASP A 170 -4.26 -25.15 22.12
N VAL A 171 -4.41 -24.55 20.94
CA VAL A 171 -3.77 -25.01 19.69
C VAL A 171 -2.25 -24.89 19.77
N VAL A 172 -1.72 -23.76 20.27
CA VAL A 172 -0.27 -23.58 20.48
C VAL A 172 0.29 -24.68 21.38
N ARG A 173 -0.33 -24.91 22.55
CA ARG A 173 0.11 -25.94 23.49
C ARG A 173 0.12 -27.31 22.83
N TYR A 174 -0.95 -27.68 22.13
CA TYR A 174 -1.03 -28.95 21.43
C TYR A 174 0.06 -29.09 20.35
N LEU A 175 0.30 -28.07 19.52
CA LEU A 175 1.34 -28.13 18.49
C LEU A 175 2.74 -28.30 19.08
N LEU A 176 3.04 -27.62 20.20
CA LEU A 176 4.31 -27.79 20.91
C LEU A 176 4.46 -29.20 21.50
N GLU A 177 3.39 -29.76 22.07
CA GLU A 177 3.35 -31.16 22.52
C GLU A 177 3.57 -32.15 21.37
N GLN A 178 3.16 -31.80 20.16
CA GLN A 178 3.41 -32.56 18.93
C GLN A 178 4.74 -32.18 18.25
N HIS A 179 5.70 -31.66 19.02
CA HIS A 179 7.06 -31.34 18.58
C HIS A 179 7.16 -30.29 17.45
N ALA A 180 6.22 -29.36 17.37
CA ALA A 180 6.40 -28.17 16.53
C ALA A 180 7.63 -27.39 16.99
N ASP A 181 8.49 -26.98 16.05
CA ASP A 181 9.68 -26.19 16.36
C ASP A 181 9.30 -24.74 16.76
N PRO A 182 9.51 -24.33 18.03
CA PRO A 182 9.20 -22.96 18.47
C PRO A 182 10.17 -21.92 17.89
N ASN A 183 11.33 -22.35 17.38
CA ASN A 183 12.40 -21.51 16.84
C ASN A 183 12.41 -21.44 15.31
N ALA A 184 11.43 -22.05 14.64
CA ALA A 184 11.23 -21.89 13.21
C ALA A 184 11.15 -20.40 12.86
N ARG A 185 11.73 -20.02 11.72
CA ARG A 185 11.81 -18.63 11.25
C ARG A 185 11.02 -18.47 9.97
N ALA A 186 10.15 -17.46 9.94
CA ALA A 186 9.52 -17.00 8.72
C ALA A 186 10.57 -16.37 7.78
N HIS A 187 10.19 -16.09 6.55
CA HIS A 187 11.06 -15.44 5.56
C HIS A 187 11.62 -14.09 6.06
N CYS A 188 10.84 -13.32 6.81
CA CYS A 188 11.30 -12.07 7.45
C CYS A 188 12.13 -12.29 8.73
N GLY A 189 12.48 -13.53 9.07
CA GLY A 189 13.23 -13.89 10.27
C GLY A 189 12.42 -13.92 11.57
N ALA A 190 11.13 -13.61 11.54
CA ALA A 190 10.25 -13.66 12.72
C ALA A 190 9.97 -15.10 13.16
N THR A 191 9.79 -15.30 14.47
CA THR A 191 9.45 -16.59 15.11
C THR A 191 8.05 -16.54 15.70
N ALA A 192 7.51 -17.67 16.17
CA ALA A 192 6.23 -17.69 16.89
C ALA A 192 6.23 -16.74 18.11
N LEU A 193 7.38 -16.58 18.77
CA LEU A 193 7.53 -15.67 19.91
C LEU A 193 7.40 -14.19 19.50
N HIS A 194 7.84 -13.80 18.30
CA HIS A 194 7.64 -12.45 17.78
C HIS A 194 6.15 -12.15 17.60
N PHE A 195 5.42 -13.05 16.93
CA PHE A 195 4.00 -12.85 16.66
C PHE A 195 3.15 -12.83 17.94
N ALA A 196 3.44 -13.70 18.91
CA ALA A 196 2.78 -13.69 20.21
C ALA A 196 3.09 -12.40 20.99
N ALA A 197 4.34 -11.91 20.89
CA ALA A 197 4.79 -10.69 21.55
C ALA A 197 4.15 -9.43 20.97
N GLU A 198 4.06 -9.32 19.65
CA GLU A 198 3.37 -8.23 18.94
C GLU A 198 1.89 -8.17 19.32
N ALA A 199 1.21 -9.32 19.31
CA ALA A 199 -0.22 -9.41 19.59
C ALA A 199 -0.55 -9.27 21.09
N GLY A 200 0.44 -9.43 21.98
CA GLY A 200 0.25 -9.31 23.43
C GLY A 200 -0.33 -10.57 24.10
N HIS A 201 -0.22 -11.75 23.46
CA HIS A 201 -0.78 -12.99 23.99
C HIS A 201 0.11 -13.60 25.08
N LEU A 202 0.01 -13.05 26.30
CA LEU A 202 0.90 -13.36 27.43
C LEU A 202 1.02 -14.87 27.74
N ASP A 203 -0.10 -15.60 27.73
CA ASP A 203 -0.12 -17.04 28.00
C ASP A 203 0.63 -17.85 26.93
N ILE A 204 0.53 -17.43 25.67
CA ILE A 204 1.25 -18.05 24.56
C ILE A 204 2.74 -17.78 24.67
N VAL A 205 3.12 -16.54 25.01
CA VAL A 205 4.54 -16.20 25.27
C VAL A 205 5.09 -17.08 26.39
N ARG A 206 4.33 -17.29 27.48
CA ARG A 206 4.73 -18.18 28.58
C ARG A 206 4.92 -19.62 28.14
N GLU A 207 4.01 -20.17 27.34
CA GLU A 207 4.16 -21.52 26.79
C GLU A 207 5.39 -21.61 25.87
N LEU A 208 5.59 -20.66 24.95
CA LEU A 208 6.75 -20.67 24.06
C LEU A 208 8.08 -20.61 24.83
N VAL A 209 8.18 -19.75 25.86
CA VAL A 209 9.35 -19.67 26.75
C VAL A 209 9.57 -20.99 27.49
N LYS A 210 8.51 -21.60 28.03
CA LYS A 210 8.56 -22.92 28.67
C LYS A 210 9.09 -24.01 27.72
N TRP A 211 8.78 -23.90 26.44
CA TRP A 211 9.28 -24.77 25.37
C TRP A 211 10.61 -24.30 24.74
N LYS A 212 11.37 -23.45 25.46
CA LYS A 212 12.73 -22.99 25.07
C LYS A 212 12.76 -22.23 23.73
N ALA A 213 11.74 -21.41 23.45
CA ALA A 213 11.79 -20.43 22.38
C ALA A 213 12.87 -19.38 22.68
N ALA A 214 13.80 -19.17 21.74
CA ALA A 214 14.88 -18.22 21.86
C ALA A 214 14.46 -16.80 21.44
N MET A 215 15.04 -15.78 22.09
CA MET A 215 14.82 -14.38 21.76
C MET A 215 15.70 -13.88 20.59
N VAL A 216 15.56 -14.54 19.44
CA VAL A 216 16.37 -14.24 18.25
C VAL A 216 15.98 -12.92 17.58
N VAL A 217 16.91 -12.32 16.84
CA VAL A 217 16.67 -11.11 16.03
C VAL A 217 16.02 -11.49 14.69
N ASN A 218 14.99 -10.76 14.28
CA ASN A 218 14.35 -10.88 12.96
C ASN A 218 15.07 -10.04 11.88
N GLY A 219 14.59 -10.07 10.64
CA GLY A 219 15.16 -9.34 9.52
C GLY A 219 15.09 -7.80 9.63
N HIS A 220 14.31 -7.27 10.57
CA HIS A 220 14.21 -5.84 10.87
C HIS A 220 15.09 -5.41 12.06
N GLY A 221 15.92 -6.31 12.61
CA GLY A 221 16.76 -6.00 13.77
C GLY A 221 15.99 -6.05 15.10
N MET A 222 14.79 -6.62 15.12
CA MET A 222 13.93 -6.69 16.31
C MET A 222 14.03 -8.06 16.97
N THR A 223 14.19 -8.10 18.29
CA THR A 223 13.92 -9.30 19.11
C THR A 223 12.43 -9.32 19.48
N PRO A 224 11.87 -10.45 19.97
CA PRO A 224 10.50 -10.47 20.47
C PRO A 224 10.25 -9.46 21.60
N LEU A 225 11.26 -9.19 22.42
CA LEU A 225 11.21 -8.18 23.47
C LEU A 225 11.11 -6.76 22.88
N LYS A 226 11.88 -6.44 21.83
CA LYS A 226 11.75 -5.15 21.13
C LYS A 226 10.39 -5.02 20.44
N VAL A 227 9.88 -6.09 19.84
CA VAL A 227 8.53 -6.12 19.24
C VAL A 227 7.45 -5.85 20.30
N ALA A 228 7.48 -6.53 21.44
CA ALA A 228 6.54 -6.26 22.54
C ALA A 228 6.62 -4.81 23.04
N ALA A 229 7.84 -4.27 23.16
CA ALA A 229 8.06 -2.90 23.59
C ALA A 229 7.52 -1.88 22.57
N GLU A 230 7.77 -2.10 21.28
CA GLU A 230 7.28 -1.26 20.18
C GLU A 230 5.74 -1.26 20.14
N SER A 231 5.12 -2.43 20.29
CA SER A 231 3.66 -2.60 20.22
C SER A 231 2.92 -2.34 21.56
N CYS A 232 3.57 -1.65 22.50
CA CYS A 232 3.03 -1.27 23.82
C CYS A 232 2.54 -2.45 24.69
N LYS A 233 3.07 -3.67 24.51
CA LYS A 233 2.67 -4.87 25.27
C LYS A 233 3.46 -5.00 26.57
N ALA A 234 3.21 -4.09 27.51
CA ALA A 234 3.95 -3.97 28.77
C ALA A 234 4.06 -5.29 29.57
N GLU A 235 2.96 -6.05 29.70
CA GLU A 235 2.97 -7.32 30.44
C GLU A 235 3.88 -8.37 29.78
N VAL A 236 3.93 -8.39 28.44
CA VAL A 236 4.85 -9.27 27.70
C VAL A 236 6.29 -8.82 27.89
N VAL A 237 6.55 -7.51 27.85
CA VAL A 237 7.88 -6.96 28.14
C VAL A 237 8.32 -7.41 29.53
N GLU A 238 7.50 -7.21 30.56
CA GLU A 238 7.82 -7.60 31.94
C GLU A 238 8.12 -9.10 32.08
N LEU A 239 7.37 -9.96 31.39
CA LEU A 239 7.64 -11.40 31.35
C LEU A 239 8.97 -11.72 30.64
N LEU A 240 9.22 -11.13 29.47
CA LEU A 240 10.43 -11.37 28.68
C LEU A 240 11.68 -10.75 29.31
N LEU A 241 11.54 -9.72 30.13
CA LEU A 241 12.62 -9.20 30.96
C LEU A 241 13.09 -10.21 32.02
N ALA A 242 12.30 -11.23 32.37
CA ALA A 242 12.74 -12.31 33.24
C ALA A 242 13.41 -13.48 32.48
N HIS A 243 13.47 -13.42 31.14
CA HIS A 243 14.04 -14.47 30.30
C HIS A 243 15.56 -14.54 30.41
N SER A 244 16.14 -15.76 30.32
CA SER A 244 17.59 -15.99 30.44
C SER A 244 18.42 -15.28 29.37
N ASP A 245 17.84 -15.13 28.17
CA ASP A 245 18.50 -14.51 27.03
C ASP A 245 18.52 -12.97 27.11
N CYS A 246 17.87 -12.37 28.11
CA CYS A 246 17.77 -10.92 28.24
C CYS A 246 18.96 -10.34 29.03
N ASP A 247 19.98 -9.88 28.31
CA ASP A 247 21.09 -9.12 28.89
C ASP A 247 20.66 -7.73 29.42
N THR A 248 21.56 -7.08 30.16
CA THR A 248 21.29 -5.77 30.77
C THR A 248 21.02 -4.68 29.74
N LYS A 249 21.74 -4.69 28.61
CA LYS A 249 21.58 -3.69 27.55
C LYS A 249 20.20 -3.81 26.88
N SER A 250 19.81 -5.02 26.49
CA SER A 250 18.52 -5.33 25.88
C SER A 250 17.36 -5.00 26.82
N ARG A 251 17.53 -5.23 28.12
CA ARG A 251 16.54 -4.83 29.14
C ARG A 251 16.32 -3.33 29.18
N ILE A 252 17.41 -2.55 29.22
CA ILE A 252 17.34 -1.08 29.21
C ILE A 252 16.70 -0.58 27.92
N GLU A 253 17.16 -1.07 26.76
CA GLU A 253 16.59 -0.68 25.47
C GLU A 253 15.10 -1.03 25.36
N ALA A 254 14.67 -2.18 25.88
CA ALA A 254 13.27 -2.57 25.87
C ALA A 254 12.40 -1.65 26.74
N LEU A 255 12.87 -1.28 27.93
CA LEU A 255 12.16 -0.34 28.81
C LEU A 255 12.10 1.07 28.18
N GLU A 256 13.20 1.52 27.59
CA GLU A 256 13.25 2.82 26.90
C GLU A 256 12.31 2.84 25.70
N LEU A 257 12.33 1.80 24.87
CA LEU A 257 11.46 1.67 23.71
C LEU A 257 9.99 1.53 24.11
N LEU A 258 9.67 0.81 25.19
CA LEU A 258 8.31 0.69 25.71
C LEU A 258 7.80 2.05 26.18
N GLY A 259 8.61 2.80 26.93
CA GLY A 259 8.29 4.17 27.33
C GLY A 259 8.06 5.08 26.12
N ALA A 260 8.96 5.03 25.14
CA ALA A 260 8.84 5.79 23.89
C ALA A 260 7.58 5.46 23.10
N SER A 261 7.18 4.19 23.08
CA SER A 261 5.98 3.73 22.35
C SER A 261 4.70 4.24 23.00
N PHE A 262 4.61 4.26 24.33
CA PHE A 262 3.49 4.88 25.04
C PHE A 262 3.34 6.39 24.76
N ALA A 263 4.40 7.07 24.34
CA ALA A 263 4.37 8.51 24.07
C ALA A 263 3.68 8.86 22.75
N ASN A 264 3.75 7.98 21.75
CA ASN A 264 3.36 8.27 20.38
C ASN A 264 2.58 7.14 19.69
N ASP A 265 2.05 6.19 20.46
CA ASP A 265 1.08 5.21 19.97
C ASP A 265 -0.34 5.79 19.97
N ARG A 266 -1.14 5.43 18.97
CA ARG A 266 -2.50 5.95 18.80
C ARG A 266 -3.48 5.36 19.82
N GLU A 267 -3.35 4.08 20.14
CA GLU A 267 -4.34 3.34 20.91
C GLU A 267 -3.98 3.28 22.41
N ASN A 268 -2.68 3.21 22.70
CA ASN A 268 -2.15 2.98 24.04
C ASN A 268 -1.53 4.24 24.66
N TYR A 269 -1.71 5.42 24.04
CA TYR A 269 -1.15 6.70 24.46
C TYR A 269 -1.22 6.92 25.99
N ASN A 270 -0.07 7.01 26.65
CA ASN A 270 0.01 7.22 28.09
C ASN A 270 1.34 7.85 28.52
N LEU A 271 1.31 9.16 28.80
CA LEU A 271 2.51 9.90 29.22
C LEU A 271 3.02 9.54 30.63
N THR A 272 2.14 9.09 31.52
CA THR A 272 2.55 8.62 32.85
C THR A 272 3.41 7.36 32.71
N LYS A 273 2.96 6.39 31.91
CA LYS A 273 3.73 5.18 31.60
C LYS A 273 4.99 5.49 30.80
N THR A 274 4.93 6.45 29.88
CA THR A 274 6.11 6.97 29.15
C THR A 274 7.20 7.36 30.12
N TYR A 275 6.91 8.29 31.03
CA TYR A 275 7.88 8.75 32.03
C TYR A 275 8.31 7.61 32.95
N GLN A 276 7.38 6.79 33.43
CA GLN A 276 7.67 5.67 34.33
C GLN A 276 8.72 4.72 33.75
N TYR A 277 8.53 4.25 32.51
CA TYR A 277 9.44 3.29 31.89
C TYR A 277 10.77 3.94 31.44
N LEU A 278 10.73 5.17 30.93
CA LEU A 278 11.97 5.91 30.62
C LEU A 278 12.81 6.16 31.88
N TYR A 279 12.16 6.53 32.99
CA TYR A 279 12.83 6.79 34.26
C TYR A 279 13.37 5.49 34.88
N LEU A 280 12.60 4.40 34.85
CA LEU A 280 13.07 3.09 35.29
C LEU A 280 14.31 2.64 34.51
N ALA A 281 14.31 2.80 33.19
CA ALA A 281 15.46 2.46 32.37
C ALA A 281 16.68 3.34 32.69
N MET A 282 16.46 4.63 33.00
CA MET A 282 17.51 5.52 33.46
C MET A 282 18.12 5.00 34.77
N LEU A 283 17.31 4.60 35.75
CA LEU A 283 17.82 4.04 37.00
C LEU A 283 18.64 2.75 36.77
N GLU A 284 18.21 1.89 35.86
CA GLU A 284 18.98 0.68 35.50
C GLU A 284 20.35 1.02 34.88
N ARG A 285 20.47 2.11 34.11
CA ARG A 285 21.78 2.57 33.59
C ARG A 285 22.77 2.99 34.68
N PHE A 286 22.27 3.55 35.79
CA PHE A 286 23.05 4.03 36.92
C PHE A 286 23.08 3.05 38.10
N ARG A 287 22.56 1.83 37.92
CA ARG A 287 22.42 0.84 38.99
C ARG A 287 23.76 0.40 39.59
N ASP A 288 24.78 0.24 38.75
CA ASP A 288 26.14 -0.08 39.16
C ASP A 288 27.02 1.18 38.99
N PRO A 289 27.39 1.87 40.08
CA PRO A 289 28.24 3.07 40.01
C PRO A 289 29.63 2.81 39.41
N SER A 290 30.10 1.56 39.42
CA SER A 290 31.40 1.19 38.85
C SER A 290 31.34 0.91 37.35
N ASN A 291 30.14 0.73 36.78
CA ASN A 291 29.93 0.42 35.37
C ASN A 291 28.65 1.08 34.83
N ILE A 292 28.68 2.41 34.73
CA ILE A 292 27.54 3.20 34.23
C ILE A 292 27.37 2.98 32.71
N LEU A 293 26.16 2.62 32.30
CA LEU A 293 25.81 2.40 30.90
C LEU A 293 25.32 3.71 30.25
N HIS A 294 26.26 4.50 29.75
CA HIS A 294 25.95 5.77 29.07
C HIS A 294 25.15 5.59 27.78
N LYS A 295 24.31 6.58 27.46
CA LYS A 295 23.57 6.64 26.20
C LYS A 295 24.45 7.15 25.06
N GLU A 296 24.45 6.46 23.93
CA GLU A 296 24.99 6.96 22.67
C GLU A 296 23.93 7.85 22.01
N VAL A 297 24.00 9.16 22.27
CA VAL A 297 22.94 10.11 21.85
C VAL A 297 23.11 10.52 20.40
N LEU A 298 21.99 10.54 19.66
CA LEU A 298 21.93 11.04 18.28
C LEU A 298 22.19 12.56 18.21
N PRO A 299 22.69 13.09 17.07
CA PRO A 299 22.74 14.53 16.86
C PRO A 299 21.33 15.14 16.96
N PRO A 300 21.20 16.40 17.42
CA PRO A 300 19.90 17.08 17.47
C PRO A 300 19.23 17.11 16.09
N ILE A 301 17.97 16.72 16.03
CA ILE A 301 17.16 16.72 14.80
C ILE A 301 16.21 17.91 14.87
N GLU A 302 16.17 18.71 13.80
CA GLU A 302 15.33 19.91 13.72
C GLU A 302 13.84 19.59 13.94
N ALA A 303 13.36 18.49 13.35
CA ALA A 303 11.99 18.03 13.51
C ALA A 303 11.60 17.71 14.95
N TYR A 304 12.57 17.41 15.82
CA TYR A 304 12.37 17.18 17.25
C TYR A 304 12.66 18.42 18.11
N GLY A 305 12.67 19.60 17.49
CA GLY A 305 12.90 20.87 18.17
C GLY A 305 14.35 21.09 18.61
N MET A 306 15.32 20.49 17.90
CA MET A 306 16.75 20.50 18.25
C MET A 306 17.04 19.97 19.67
N ARG A 307 16.16 19.09 20.17
CA ARG A 307 16.33 18.46 21.48
C ARG A 307 17.35 17.32 21.40
N THR A 308 18.02 17.08 22.53
CA THR A 308 18.87 15.90 22.72
C THR A 308 18.24 15.02 23.78
N GLU A 309 18.42 13.70 23.64
CA GLU A 309 17.92 12.71 24.59
C GLU A 309 18.44 13.00 26.01
N CYS A 310 17.57 12.92 27.01
CA CYS A 310 17.94 13.01 28.41
C CYS A 310 18.94 11.90 28.77
N ARG A 311 20.00 12.26 29.48
CA ARG A 311 21.12 11.38 29.85
C ARG A 311 21.15 11.04 31.34
N THR A 312 20.45 11.82 32.16
CA THR A 312 20.42 11.67 33.62
C THR A 312 18.98 11.64 34.15
N PRO A 313 18.74 11.03 35.33
CA PRO A 313 17.42 11.08 35.97
C PRO A 313 16.93 12.50 36.25
N GLN A 314 17.84 13.44 36.51
CA GLN A 314 17.53 14.83 36.78
C GLN A 314 17.04 15.55 35.52
N GLU A 315 17.71 15.34 34.37
CA GLU A 315 17.26 15.88 33.08
C GLU A 315 15.87 15.37 32.70
N LEU A 316 15.64 14.05 32.85
CA LEU A 316 14.33 13.46 32.56
C LEU A 316 13.25 13.98 33.53
N GLY A 317 13.57 14.11 34.81
CA GLY A 317 12.67 14.68 35.82
C GLY A 317 12.27 16.13 35.52
N ALA A 318 13.14 16.91 34.87
CA ALA A 318 12.84 18.29 34.50
C ALA A 318 11.77 18.41 33.39
N ILE A 319 11.54 17.35 32.59
CA ILE A 319 10.57 17.36 31.50
C ILE A 319 9.25 16.66 31.81
N ILE A 320 9.06 16.12 33.02
CA ILE A 320 7.85 15.35 33.40
C ILE A 320 6.54 16.11 33.18
N HIS A 321 6.54 17.43 33.43
CA HIS A 321 5.35 18.28 33.28
C HIS A 321 5.26 18.94 31.89
N ASN A 322 6.24 18.71 31.01
CA ASN A 322 6.24 19.21 29.65
C ASN A 322 5.87 18.06 28.68
N THR A 323 4.60 18.03 28.30
CA THR A 323 4.02 16.97 27.46
C THR A 323 4.70 16.90 26.09
N ASP A 324 4.92 18.04 25.45
CA ASP A 324 5.60 18.18 24.17
C ASP A 324 7.03 17.62 24.22
N ALA A 325 7.77 17.98 25.27
CA ALA A 325 9.13 17.46 25.48
C ALA A 325 9.15 15.94 25.67
N LEU A 326 8.17 15.35 26.38
CA LEU A 326 8.08 13.90 26.51
C LEU A 326 7.72 13.20 25.20
N HIS A 327 6.87 13.79 24.35
CA HIS A 327 6.60 13.24 23.02
C HIS A 327 7.86 13.21 22.16
N MET A 328 8.61 14.31 22.14
CA MET A 328 9.87 14.39 21.40
C MET A 328 10.94 13.46 21.97
N GLU A 329 11.05 13.37 23.30
CA GLU A 329 11.94 12.40 23.96
C GLU A 329 11.61 10.98 23.49
N GLY A 330 10.32 10.62 23.42
CA GLY A 330 9.89 9.32 22.89
C GLY A 330 10.32 9.09 21.43
N LEU A 331 10.20 10.09 20.55
CA LEU A 331 10.64 9.95 19.15
C LEU A 331 12.16 9.78 19.04
N ILE A 332 12.94 10.56 19.79
CA ILE A 332 14.41 10.48 19.83
C ILE A 332 14.86 9.10 20.34
N VAL A 333 14.28 8.64 21.46
CA VAL A 333 14.58 7.33 22.05
C VAL A 333 14.29 6.21 21.05
N ARG A 334 13.13 6.26 20.38
CA ARG A 334 12.74 5.27 19.38
C ARG A 334 13.71 5.24 18.20
N GLU A 335 14.05 6.40 17.62
CA GLU A 335 14.95 6.47 16.46
C GLU A 335 16.37 5.99 16.79
N ARG A 336 16.87 6.27 18.00
CA ARG A 336 18.16 5.76 18.45
C ARG A 336 18.17 4.23 18.61
N ILE A 337 17.14 3.66 19.25
CA ILE A 337 17.11 2.22 19.57
C ILE A 337 16.86 1.36 18.33
N LEU A 338 15.96 1.80 17.46
CA LEU A 338 15.57 1.06 16.25
C LEU A 338 16.50 1.36 15.07
N GLY A 339 17.07 2.56 15.04
CA GLY A 339 17.88 3.07 13.93
C GLY A 339 17.02 3.63 12.79
N SER A 340 17.54 4.66 12.12
CA SER A 340 16.85 5.38 11.02
C SER A 340 16.38 4.50 9.86
N ASP A 341 16.97 3.32 9.67
CA ASP A 341 16.64 2.39 8.59
C ASP A 341 15.49 1.42 8.94
N ASN A 342 15.06 1.37 10.21
CA ASN A 342 14.01 0.47 10.68
C ASN A 342 12.59 0.95 10.27
N ILE A 343 11.69 -0.01 10.04
CA ILE A 343 10.35 0.28 9.50
C ILE A 343 9.43 1.03 10.46
N ASP A 344 9.60 0.82 11.75
CA ASP A 344 8.69 1.26 12.80
C ASP A 344 9.03 2.66 13.35
N VAL A 345 10.10 3.30 12.83
CA VAL A 345 10.49 4.66 13.24
C VAL A 345 9.57 5.72 12.66
N SER A 346 9.18 5.61 11.38
CA SER A 346 8.47 6.69 10.68
C SER A 346 7.00 6.83 11.08
N HIS A 347 6.34 5.74 11.48
CA HIS A 347 4.91 5.76 11.77
C HIS A 347 4.52 6.68 12.96
N PRO A 348 5.16 6.60 14.14
CA PRO A 348 4.85 7.50 15.24
C PRO A 348 5.22 8.96 14.96
N ILE A 349 6.24 9.22 14.13
CA ILE A 349 6.60 10.57 13.69
C ILE A 349 5.46 11.16 12.85
N ILE A 350 4.93 10.37 11.90
CA ILE A 350 3.78 10.77 11.06
C ILE A 350 2.55 10.99 11.93
N TYR A 351 2.25 10.08 12.86
CA TYR A 351 1.12 10.21 13.78
C TYR A 351 1.23 11.48 14.63
N ARG A 352 2.39 11.72 15.24
CA ARG A 352 2.63 12.94 16.02
C ARG A 352 2.47 14.19 15.17
N GLY A 353 2.95 14.18 13.92
CA GLY A 353 2.72 15.28 12.97
C GLY A 353 1.23 15.52 12.70
N ALA A 354 0.43 14.48 12.52
CA ALA A 354 -1.02 14.60 12.35
C ALA A 354 -1.68 15.24 13.59
N VAL A 355 -1.27 14.86 14.80
CA VAL A 355 -1.75 15.51 16.04
C VAL A 355 -1.41 17.00 16.07
N TYR A 356 -0.24 17.42 15.59
CA TYR A 356 0.07 18.85 15.45
C TYR A 356 -0.82 19.54 14.42
N ALA A 357 -1.08 18.91 13.27
CA ALA A 357 -1.97 19.46 12.25
C ALA A 357 -3.40 19.67 12.76
N ASP A 358 -3.94 18.70 13.50
CA ASP A 358 -5.27 18.79 14.11
C ASP A 358 -5.39 19.96 15.11
N ASN A 359 -4.26 20.33 15.74
CA ASN A 359 -4.16 21.49 16.64
C ASN A 359 -3.72 22.79 15.93
N MET A 360 -3.79 22.84 14.59
CA MET A 360 -3.37 23.98 13.76
C MET A 360 -1.89 24.37 13.91
N GLN A 361 -1.05 23.47 14.42
CA GLN A 361 0.40 23.65 14.55
C GLN A 361 1.12 23.12 13.29
N PHE A 362 0.78 23.68 12.13
CA PHE A 362 1.21 23.18 10.82
C PHE A 362 2.72 23.14 10.64
N GLU A 363 3.47 24.14 11.14
CA GLU A 363 4.92 24.17 11.01
C GLU A 363 5.59 22.94 11.64
N GLN A 364 5.14 22.54 12.83
CA GLN A 364 5.70 21.38 13.51
C GLN A 364 5.29 20.07 12.83
N CYS A 365 4.06 19.99 12.32
CA CYS A 365 3.60 18.88 11.48
C CYS A 365 4.52 18.68 10.25
N ILE A 366 4.74 19.75 9.50
CA ILE A 366 5.54 19.73 8.26
C ILE A 366 6.97 19.25 8.55
N LYS A 367 7.61 19.75 9.61
CA LYS A 367 8.97 19.30 10.00
C LYS A 367 9.02 17.81 10.31
N LEU A 368 8.07 17.31 11.11
CA LEU A 368 7.99 15.87 11.45
C LEU A 368 7.74 15.01 10.21
N TRP A 369 6.79 15.40 9.37
CA TRP A 369 6.48 14.66 8.15
C TRP A 369 7.63 14.68 7.15
N LEU A 370 8.39 15.78 7.04
CA LEU A 370 9.55 15.86 6.15
C LEU A 370 10.64 14.90 6.62
N HIS A 371 10.93 14.87 7.94
CA HIS A 371 11.87 13.91 8.51
C HIS A 371 11.41 12.47 8.27
N ALA A 372 10.14 12.17 8.52
CA ALA A 372 9.58 10.84 8.26
C ALA A 372 9.64 10.44 6.76
N LEU A 373 9.38 11.38 5.85
CA LEU A 373 9.48 11.17 4.41
C LEU A 373 10.92 10.84 4.02
N GLN A 374 11.90 11.59 4.51
CA GLN A 374 13.33 11.36 4.26
C GLN A 374 13.78 9.98 4.77
N LEU A 375 13.38 9.58 5.98
CA LEU A 375 13.65 8.24 6.52
C LEU A 375 13.09 7.14 5.60
N ARG A 376 11.88 7.31 5.09
CA ARG A 376 11.24 6.35 4.17
C ARG A 376 11.91 6.30 2.80
N GLN A 377 12.30 7.45 2.26
CA GLN A 377 13.03 7.54 0.99
C GLN A 377 14.42 6.93 1.07
N LYS A 378 15.12 7.09 2.21
CA LYS A 378 16.41 6.43 2.48
C LYS A 378 16.26 4.91 2.46
N GLY A 379 15.19 4.39 3.07
CA GLY A 379 14.85 2.97 3.05
C GLY A 379 14.21 2.46 1.74
N ASN A 380 14.18 3.27 0.66
CA ASN A 380 13.55 2.95 -0.62
C ASN A 380 12.09 2.44 -0.50
N ARG A 381 11.33 3.00 0.45
CA ARG A 381 9.95 2.59 0.72
C ARG A 381 8.96 3.38 -0.13
N ASN A 382 7.75 2.85 -0.27
CA ASN A 382 6.66 3.55 -0.94
C ASN A 382 6.20 4.77 -0.10
N THR A 383 6.17 5.94 -0.72
CA THR A 383 5.88 7.25 -0.10
C THR A 383 4.73 8.02 -0.75
N HIS A 384 3.98 7.42 -1.70
CA HIS A 384 2.92 8.16 -2.41
C HIS A 384 1.86 8.75 -1.45
N LYS A 385 1.47 8.00 -0.41
CA LYS A 385 0.55 8.50 0.62
C LYS A 385 1.18 9.61 1.46
N ASP A 386 2.48 9.58 1.66
CA ASP A 386 3.18 10.58 2.47
C ASP A 386 3.25 11.91 1.70
N LEU A 387 3.57 11.87 0.41
CA LEU A 387 3.51 13.04 -0.48
C LEU A 387 2.09 13.60 -0.59
N LEU A 388 1.07 12.74 -0.73
CA LEU A 388 -0.33 13.18 -0.80
C LEU A 388 -0.76 13.94 0.47
N ARG A 389 -0.33 13.48 1.65
CA ARG A 389 -0.62 14.17 2.92
C ARG A 389 -0.11 15.60 2.94
N PHE A 390 1.06 15.90 2.35
CA PHE A 390 1.53 17.27 2.22
C PHE A 390 0.61 18.11 1.33
N ALA A 391 0.18 17.59 0.19
CA ALA A 391 -0.77 18.30 -0.66
C ALA A 391 -2.09 18.59 0.09
N GLN A 392 -2.58 17.64 0.89
CA GLN A 392 -3.79 17.80 1.71
C GLN A 392 -3.61 18.87 2.79
N VAL A 393 -2.51 18.85 3.55
CA VAL A 393 -2.25 19.85 4.61
C VAL A 393 -1.99 21.23 4.03
N PHE A 394 -1.22 21.37 2.96
CA PHE A 394 -1.03 22.66 2.30
C PHE A 394 -2.34 23.20 1.73
N SER A 395 -3.21 22.34 1.18
CA SER A 395 -4.53 22.74 0.70
C SER A 395 -5.41 23.22 1.85
N GLN A 396 -5.40 22.51 2.99
CA GLN A 396 -6.09 22.91 4.20
C GLN A 396 -5.61 24.27 4.73
N MET A 397 -4.29 24.49 4.77
CA MET A 397 -3.71 25.76 5.19
C MET A 397 -4.20 26.91 4.31
N ILE A 398 -4.17 26.73 2.98
CA ILE A 398 -4.67 27.73 2.02
C ILE A 398 -6.17 28.01 2.26
N HIS A 399 -6.98 26.96 2.45
CA HIS A 399 -8.42 27.11 2.72
C HIS A 399 -8.69 27.88 4.01
N LEU A 400 -7.86 27.67 5.05
CA LEU A 400 -7.92 28.39 6.32
C LEU A 400 -7.26 29.77 6.29
N ASN A 401 -6.72 30.21 5.15
CA ASN A 401 -5.91 31.42 4.99
C ASN A 401 -4.61 31.45 5.82
N GLU A 402 -4.09 30.29 6.20
CA GLU A 402 -2.77 30.14 6.81
C GLU A 402 -1.67 30.11 5.74
N PRO A 403 -0.55 30.82 5.93
CA PRO A 403 0.51 30.90 4.92
C PRO A 403 1.27 29.58 4.78
N VAL A 404 1.27 29.03 3.58
CA VAL A 404 2.19 27.96 3.20
C VAL A 404 3.55 28.59 2.87
N LYS A 405 4.65 28.08 3.44
CA LYS A 405 6.00 28.60 3.16
C LYS A 405 6.49 28.03 1.83
N SER A 406 7.05 28.90 0.98
CA SER A 406 7.61 28.52 -0.33
C SER A 406 8.71 27.46 -0.21
N TRP A 407 9.55 27.55 0.82
CA TRP A 407 10.59 26.56 1.14
C TRP A 407 10.03 25.16 1.39
N ASP A 408 8.91 25.04 2.10
CA ASP A 408 8.28 23.74 2.39
C ASP A 408 7.74 23.11 1.10
N VAL A 409 7.12 23.92 0.23
CA VAL A 409 6.65 23.47 -1.10
C VAL A 409 7.83 23.02 -1.97
N GLU A 410 8.93 23.77 -1.97
CA GLU A 410 10.17 23.42 -2.70
C GLU A 410 10.69 22.04 -2.26
N HIS A 411 10.78 21.78 -0.96
CA HIS A 411 11.32 20.53 -0.41
C HIS A 411 10.43 19.33 -0.74
N VAL A 412 9.12 19.49 -0.60
CA VAL A 412 8.17 18.41 -0.93
C VAL A 412 8.17 18.14 -2.43
N LEU A 413 8.25 19.18 -3.28
CA LEU A 413 8.41 19.01 -4.72
C LEU A 413 9.70 18.24 -5.05
N GLU A 414 10.84 18.59 -4.45
CA GLU A 414 12.10 17.87 -4.64
C GLU A 414 11.99 16.38 -4.25
N CYS A 415 11.37 16.09 -3.11
CA CYS A 415 11.11 14.72 -2.68
C CYS A 415 10.20 13.98 -3.68
N SER A 416 9.17 14.66 -4.19
CA SER A 416 8.25 14.11 -5.18
C SER A 416 8.93 13.85 -6.52
N VAL A 417 9.87 14.71 -6.96
CA VAL A 417 10.67 14.46 -8.16
C VAL A 417 11.42 13.15 -8.00
N LEU A 418 12.20 13.00 -6.92
CA LEU A 418 13.00 11.80 -6.64
C LEU A 418 12.17 10.50 -6.70
N GLU A 419 10.97 10.51 -6.14
CA GLU A 419 10.10 9.31 -6.16
C GLU A 419 9.52 9.01 -7.53
N ILE A 420 9.29 10.03 -8.35
CA ILE A 420 8.90 9.81 -9.74
C ILE A 420 10.09 9.30 -10.57
N GLU A 421 11.33 9.79 -10.35
CA GLU A 421 12.53 9.24 -11.01
C GLU A 421 12.70 7.74 -10.71
N ARG A 422 12.52 7.37 -9.44
CA ARG A 422 12.53 5.97 -8.97
C ARG A 422 11.36 5.17 -9.56
N GLY A 423 10.17 5.78 -9.61
CA GLY A 423 8.96 5.19 -10.19
C GLY A 423 9.14 4.82 -11.66
N ILE A 424 9.68 5.72 -12.48
CA ILE A 424 10.03 5.47 -13.89
C ILE A 424 10.94 4.24 -14.00
N SER A 425 11.99 4.20 -13.18
CA SER A 425 12.96 3.09 -13.19
C SER A 425 12.33 1.74 -12.84
N ARG A 426 11.39 1.72 -11.87
CA ARG A 426 10.65 0.51 -11.48
C ARG A 426 9.66 0.05 -12.55
N VAL A 427 8.91 0.98 -13.15
CA VAL A 427 7.92 0.67 -14.20
C VAL A 427 8.60 0.13 -15.47
N GLN A 428 9.82 0.59 -15.77
CA GLN A 428 10.60 0.09 -16.91
C GLN A 428 11.30 -1.24 -16.63
N ASN A 429 11.35 -1.72 -15.38
CA ASN A 429 12.04 -2.95 -15.02
C ASN A 429 11.18 -4.20 -15.31
N PRO A 430 11.58 -5.09 -16.25
CA PRO A 430 10.81 -6.29 -16.57
C PRO A 430 10.76 -7.32 -15.44
N GLN A 431 11.64 -7.21 -14.44
CA GLN A 431 11.73 -8.11 -13.29
C GLN A 431 10.99 -7.57 -12.05
N GLU A 432 10.23 -6.47 -12.16
CA GLU A 432 9.49 -5.92 -11.03
C GLU A 432 8.43 -6.92 -10.55
N PRO A 433 8.52 -7.43 -9.30
CA PRO A 433 7.63 -8.47 -8.80
C PRO A 433 6.16 -8.03 -8.71
N ASP A 434 5.89 -6.73 -8.61
CA ASP A 434 4.55 -6.14 -8.60
C ASP A 434 4.45 -4.92 -9.54
N ALA A 435 4.58 -5.19 -10.84
CA ALA A 435 4.52 -4.17 -11.89
C ALA A 435 3.21 -3.35 -11.88
N HIS A 436 2.08 -3.96 -11.48
CA HIS A 436 0.79 -3.28 -11.43
C HIS A 436 0.76 -2.21 -10.33
N SER A 437 1.13 -2.59 -9.10
CA SER A 437 1.24 -1.65 -7.97
C SER A 437 2.30 -0.60 -8.25
N ALA A 438 3.44 -0.96 -8.86
CA ALA A 438 4.47 0.00 -9.22
C ALA A 438 3.94 1.11 -10.16
N LEU A 439 3.16 0.73 -11.17
CA LEU A 439 2.55 1.67 -12.11
C LEU A 439 1.48 2.55 -11.44
N GLU A 440 0.62 1.97 -10.61
CA GLU A 440 -0.40 2.72 -9.87
C GLU A 440 0.23 3.74 -8.90
N ASN A 441 1.26 3.34 -8.15
CA ASN A 441 2.00 4.23 -7.25
C ASN A 441 2.69 5.36 -8.03
N HIS A 442 3.27 5.06 -9.20
CA HIS A 442 3.88 6.05 -10.08
C HIS A 442 2.86 7.10 -10.54
N GLU A 443 1.67 6.70 -11.00
CA GLU A 443 0.61 7.62 -11.39
C GLU A 443 0.10 8.48 -10.23
N CYS A 444 -0.12 7.87 -9.05
CA CYS A 444 -0.48 8.60 -7.84
C CYS A 444 0.53 9.70 -7.49
N ASN A 445 1.83 9.44 -7.69
CA ASN A 445 2.88 10.43 -7.51
C ASN A 445 2.81 11.55 -8.55
N LEU A 446 2.46 11.25 -9.82
CA LEU A 446 2.26 12.28 -10.85
C LEU A 446 1.09 13.21 -10.51
N TYR A 447 -0.04 12.66 -10.08
CA TYR A 447 -1.19 13.46 -9.67
C TYR A 447 -0.84 14.33 -8.45
N THR A 448 -0.19 13.73 -7.44
CA THR A 448 0.24 14.46 -6.25
C THR A 448 1.22 15.58 -6.58
N PHE A 449 2.18 15.34 -7.49
CA PHE A 449 3.08 16.39 -7.97
C PHE A 449 2.31 17.54 -8.60
N LEU A 450 1.31 17.23 -9.43
CA LEU A 450 0.48 18.25 -10.07
C LEU A 450 -0.33 19.06 -9.06
N TYR A 451 -0.80 18.44 -7.97
CA TYR A 451 -1.44 19.15 -6.85
C TYR A 451 -0.45 20.11 -6.19
N LEU A 452 0.79 19.67 -5.93
CA LEU A 452 1.84 20.51 -5.36
C LEU A 452 2.22 21.70 -6.27
N VAL A 453 2.22 21.51 -7.59
CA VAL A 453 2.38 22.62 -8.56
C VAL A 453 1.18 23.58 -8.49
N CYS A 454 -0.04 23.07 -8.36
CA CYS A 454 -1.21 23.93 -8.16
C CYS A 454 -1.10 24.75 -6.86
N ILE A 455 -0.70 24.11 -5.76
CA ILE A 455 -0.43 24.75 -4.48
C ILE A 455 0.67 25.82 -4.61
N SER A 456 1.74 25.55 -5.36
CA SER A 456 2.81 26.53 -5.56
C SER A 456 2.32 27.79 -6.28
N THR A 457 1.38 27.68 -7.23
CA THR A 457 0.78 28.86 -7.90
C THR A 457 -0.05 29.74 -6.97
N LYS A 458 -0.45 29.21 -5.80
CA LYS A 458 -1.24 29.92 -4.78
C LYS A 458 -0.40 30.31 -3.56
N THR A 459 0.87 29.92 -3.54
CA THR A 459 1.80 30.19 -2.44
C THR A 459 2.49 31.54 -2.66
N ARG A 460 2.58 32.37 -1.63
CA ARG A 460 3.30 33.65 -1.71
C ARG A 460 4.80 33.35 -1.79
N CYS A 461 5.42 33.67 -2.92
CA CYS A 461 6.85 33.47 -3.15
C CYS A 461 7.52 34.81 -3.46
N SER A 462 8.74 35.01 -2.97
CA SER A 462 9.58 36.13 -3.39
C SER A 462 10.18 35.87 -4.78
N GLU A 463 10.73 36.93 -5.41
CA GLU A 463 11.41 36.81 -6.71
C GLU A 463 12.63 35.87 -6.67
N GLU A 464 13.24 35.65 -5.50
CA GLU A 464 14.37 34.73 -5.31
C GLU A 464 13.95 33.27 -5.06
N GLU A 465 12.73 33.05 -4.55
CA GLU A 465 12.21 31.73 -4.18
C GLU A 465 11.55 31.03 -5.38
N GLN A 466 10.80 31.77 -6.19
CA GLN A 466 10.09 31.22 -7.35
C GLN A 466 11.00 30.41 -8.31
N PRO A 467 12.22 30.85 -8.64
CA PRO A 467 13.13 30.08 -9.48
C PRO A 467 13.51 28.71 -8.91
N ARG A 468 13.51 28.54 -7.58
CA ARG A 468 13.85 27.26 -6.94
C ARG A 468 12.74 26.23 -7.11
N ILE A 469 11.49 26.66 -6.95
CA ILE A 469 10.31 25.85 -7.26
C ILE A 469 10.31 25.50 -8.76
N ASN A 470 10.51 26.49 -9.62
CA ASN A 470 10.56 26.29 -11.07
C ASN A 470 11.66 25.31 -11.48
N LYS A 471 12.80 25.29 -10.78
CA LYS A 471 13.87 24.31 -11.01
C LYS A 471 13.39 22.88 -10.79
N GLN A 472 12.62 22.60 -9.73
CA GLN A 472 12.12 21.25 -9.48
C GLN A 472 11.05 20.85 -10.52
N ILE A 473 10.17 21.78 -10.90
CA ILE A 473 9.17 21.57 -11.97
C ILE A 473 9.88 21.28 -13.31
N TYR A 474 10.85 22.11 -13.67
CA TYR A 474 11.68 21.94 -14.87
C TYR A 474 12.35 20.57 -14.88
N ARG A 475 13.01 20.17 -13.79
CA ARG A 475 13.66 18.84 -13.67
C ARG A 475 12.68 17.72 -13.99
N LEU A 476 11.49 17.73 -13.38
CA LEU A 476 10.51 16.67 -13.61
C LEU A 476 9.96 16.68 -15.03
N VAL A 477 9.65 17.86 -15.57
CA VAL A 477 9.17 18.00 -16.95
C VAL A 477 10.17 17.40 -17.95
N HIS A 478 11.48 17.58 -17.72
CA HIS A 478 12.53 17.05 -18.60
C HIS A 478 12.77 15.54 -18.47
N LEU A 479 12.30 14.91 -17.39
CA LEU A 479 12.26 13.46 -17.28
C LEU A 479 11.12 12.83 -18.10
N ASP A 480 10.22 13.65 -18.62
CA ASP A 480 9.04 13.26 -19.41
C ASP A 480 8.24 12.10 -18.79
N PRO A 481 7.84 12.17 -17.50
CA PRO A 481 7.05 11.12 -16.90
C PRO A 481 5.69 11.00 -17.58
N ARG A 482 5.29 9.76 -17.86
CA ARG A 482 4.01 9.43 -18.50
C ARG A 482 3.13 8.57 -17.60
N THR A 483 1.82 8.75 -17.73
CA THR A 483 0.82 7.80 -17.22
C THR A 483 0.74 6.56 -18.12
N ARG A 484 -0.06 5.56 -17.72
CA ARG A 484 -0.35 4.37 -18.54
C ARG A 484 -0.92 4.70 -19.92
N ASP A 485 -1.67 5.80 -20.01
CA ASP A 485 -2.27 6.30 -21.24
C ASP A 485 -1.33 7.22 -22.04
N GLY A 486 -0.07 7.36 -21.61
CA GLY A 486 0.93 8.19 -22.28
C GLY A 486 0.80 9.70 -22.01
N CYS A 487 -0.06 10.12 -21.07
CA CYS A 487 -0.27 11.54 -20.77
C CYS A 487 0.95 12.14 -20.06
N THR A 488 1.38 13.33 -20.49
CA THR A 488 2.35 14.16 -19.75
C THR A 488 1.65 14.95 -18.63
N LEU A 489 2.44 15.56 -17.74
CA LEU A 489 1.93 16.55 -16.77
C LEU A 489 1.11 17.67 -17.42
N LEU A 490 1.48 18.11 -18.64
CA LEU A 490 0.73 19.15 -19.35
C LEU A 490 -0.61 18.64 -19.88
N HIS A 491 -0.70 17.36 -20.31
CA HIS A 491 -2.01 16.76 -20.63
C HIS A 491 -2.91 16.76 -19.40
N LEU A 492 -2.38 16.29 -18.26
CA LEU A 492 -3.12 16.24 -17.00
C LEU A 492 -3.55 17.64 -16.52
N ALA A 493 -2.70 18.65 -16.66
CA ALA A 493 -3.03 20.02 -16.26
C ALA A 493 -4.20 20.65 -17.05
N VAL A 494 -4.44 20.19 -18.27
CA VAL A 494 -5.48 20.73 -19.17
C VAL A 494 -6.67 19.79 -19.36
N ASP A 495 -6.65 18.62 -18.72
CA ASP A 495 -7.75 17.66 -18.76
C ASP A 495 -8.70 17.88 -17.58
N SER A 496 -9.99 18.05 -17.87
CA SER A 496 -11.04 18.07 -16.84
C SER A 496 -11.29 16.71 -16.19
N GLY A 497 -10.79 15.63 -16.78
CA GLY A 497 -10.85 14.26 -16.25
C GLY A 497 -9.73 13.92 -15.27
N THR A 498 -8.73 14.80 -15.09
CA THR A 498 -7.64 14.56 -14.15
C THR A 498 -8.20 14.42 -12.73
N PRO A 499 -7.90 13.31 -12.03
CA PRO A 499 -8.44 13.08 -10.69
C PRO A 499 -7.90 14.15 -9.73
N VAL A 500 -8.74 14.52 -8.76
CA VAL A 500 -8.37 15.36 -7.63
C VAL A 500 -8.82 14.64 -6.36
N ASP A 501 -7.95 14.58 -5.35
CA ASP A 501 -8.26 13.97 -4.07
C ASP A 501 -9.38 14.73 -3.33
N ASP A 502 -10.31 13.99 -2.72
CA ASP A 502 -11.52 14.57 -2.13
C ASP A 502 -11.28 15.23 -0.76
N PHE A 503 -10.13 14.98 -0.12
CA PHE A 503 -9.85 15.43 1.23
C PHE A 503 -9.02 16.71 1.24
N HIS A 504 -9.67 17.87 1.40
CA HIS A 504 -9.11 19.24 1.33
C HIS A 504 -8.47 19.64 -0.01
N THR A 505 -7.91 18.70 -0.77
CA THR A 505 -7.20 18.98 -2.02
C THR A 505 -8.13 19.58 -3.07
N ASN A 506 -9.38 19.14 -3.16
CA ASN A 506 -10.39 19.68 -4.07
C ASN A 506 -10.85 21.11 -3.75
N ASP A 507 -10.63 21.61 -2.54
CA ASP A 507 -10.90 23.01 -2.17
C ASP A 507 -9.92 23.98 -2.87
N VAL A 508 -8.77 23.46 -3.29
CA VAL A 508 -7.66 24.24 -3.83
C VAL A 508 -7.30 23.81 -5.24
N CYS A 509 -7.22 22.53 -5.53
CA CYS A 509 -6.83 22.01 -6.84
C CYS A 509 -8.06 21.75 -7.71
N SER A 510 -8.02 22.26 -8.94
CA SER A 510 -9.00 21.96 -9.98
C SER A 510 -8.32 21.91 -11.34
N PHE A 511 -8.77 21.01 -12.21
CA PHE A 511 -8.29 20.88 -13.58
C PHE A 511 -9.47 20.96 -14.56
N PRO A 512 -9.31 21.59 -15.74
CA PRO A 512 -8.10 22.23 -16.24
C PRO A 512 -7.68 23.47 -15.45
N SER A 513 -6.37 23.73 -15.36
CA SER A 513 -5.81 24.86 -14.60
C SER A 513 -4.90 25.72 -15.46
N ALA A 514 -5.35 26.95 -15.77
CA ALA A 514 -4.56 27.88 -16.57
C ALA A 514 -3.22 28.27 -15.92
N PRO A 515 -3.15 28.59 -14.60
CA PRO A 515 -1.88 28.90 -13.95
C PRO A 515 -0.90 27.73 -13.97
N VAL A 516 -1.39 26.50 -13.73
CA VAL A 516 -0.52 25.30 -13.73
C VAL A 516 -0.03 25.00 -15.14
N ALA A 517 -0.92 25.03 -16.14
CA ALA A 517 -0.54 24.83 -17.54
C ALA A 517 0.52 25.85 -17.98
N LYS A 518 0.31 27.13 -17.66
CA LYS A 518 1.26 28.20 -17.97
C LYS A 518 2.61 27.96 -17.29
N LEU A 519 2.63 27.62 -16.00
CA LEU A 519 3.86 27.34 -15.26
C LEU A 519 4.62 26.14 -15.83
N LEU A 520 3.93 25.06 -16.21
CA LEU A 520 4.55 23.90 -16.87
C LEU A 520 5.17 24.28 -18.22
N ILE A 521 4.46 25.08 -19.03
CA ILE A 521 4.96 25.60 -20.31
C ILE A 521 6.22 26.44 -20.10
N ASP A 522 6.18 27.38 -19.13
CA ASP A 522 7.32 28.24 -18.81
C ASP A 522 8.52 27.43 -18.27
N CYS A 523 8.27 26.28 -17.65
CA CYS A 523 9.28 25.31 -17.23
C CYS A 523 9.69 24.31 -18.35
N GLY A 524 9.30 24.55 -19.60
CA GLY A 524 9.76 23.79 -20.77
C GLY A 524 8.92 22.58 -21.15
N ALA A 525 7.65 22.49 -20.71
CA ALA A 525 6.78 21.39 -21.12
C ALA A 525 6.53 21.41 -22.64
N ASN A 526 6.69 20.25 -23.27
CA ASN A 526 6.44 20.11 -24.71
C ASN A 526 4.94 20.20 -25.00
N VAL A 527 4.50 21.33 -25.57
CA VAL A 527 3.10 21.60 -25.93
C VAL A 527 2.56 20.73 -27.07
N ASN A 528 3.43 20.04 -27.79
CA ASN A 528 3.10 19.11 -28.88
C ASN A 528 3.37 17.66 -28.51
N ALA A 529 3.68 17.36 -27.24
CA ALA A 529 3.73 15.98 -26.78
C ALA A 529 2.38 15.30 -27.05
N VAL A 530 2.40 14.00 -27.33
CA VAL A 530 1.19 13.23 -27.59
C VAL A 530 1.00 12.12 -26.56
N ASP A 531 -0.26 11.84 -26.24
CA ASP A 531 -0.68 10.66 -25.47
C ASP A 531 -0.65 9.37 -26.34
N GLN A 532 -1.07 8.25 -25.76
CA GLN A 532 -1.12 6.97 -26.49
C GLN A 532 -2.09 6.99 -27.68
N MET A 533 -3.10 7.86 -27.70
CA MET A 533 -4.05 8.04 -28.80
C MET A 533 -3.60 9.09 -29.83
N GLY A 534 -2.43 9.70 -29.63
CA GLY A 534 -1.92 10.75 -30.51
C GLY A 534 -2.52 12.14 -30.23
N ASN A 535 -3.29 12.31 -29.15
CA ASN A 535 -3.83 13.61 -28.79
C ASN A 535 -2.73 14.44 -28.13
N SER A 536 -2.64 15.72 -28.48
CA SER A 536 -1.83 16.71 -27.76
C SER A 536 -2.62 17.40 -26.65
N PRO A 537 -1.97 18.19 -25.76
CA PRO A 537 -2.68 19.03 -24.80
C PRO A 537 -3.77 19.91 -25.46
N LEU A 538 -3.52 20.37 -26.69
CA LEU A 538 -4.51 21.15 -27.46
C LEU A 538 -5.72 20.30 -27.88
N HIS A 539 -5.54 19.02 -28.22
CA HIS A 539 -6.66 18.10 -28.47
C HIS A 539 -7.47 17.78 -27.22
N VAL A 540 -6.84 17.83 -26.04
CA VAL A 540 -7.50 17.54 -24.76
C VAL A 540 -8.34 18.73 -24.32
N ILE A 541 -7.76 19.93 -24.21
CA ILE A 541 -8.45 21.11 -23.65
C ILE A 541 -9.70 21.53 -24.45
N VAL A 542 -9.71 21.30 -25.76
CA VAL A 542 -10.83 21.66 -26.65
C VAL A 542 -12.08 20.79 -26.44
N GLN A 543 -11.93 19.69 -25.69
CA GLN A 543 -13.03 18.83 -25.28
C GLN A 543 -13.63 19.23 -23.92
N TYR A 544 -13.13 20.31 -23.30
CA TYR A 544 -13.62 20.76 -22.00
C TYR A 544 -15.12 21.08 -22.05
N ASN A 545 -15.91 20.38 -21.24
CA ASN A 545 -17.37 20.36 -21.32
C ASN A 545 -18.09 21.52 -20.59
N ARG A 546 -17.36 22.39 -19.87
CA ARG A 546 -17.90 23.60 -19.20
C ARG A 546 -17.41 24.93 -19.78
N PRO A 547 -17.20 25.07 -21.11
CA PRO A 547 -16.43 26.18 -21.66
C PRO A 547 -17.21 27.51 -21.67
N ILE A 548 -18.53 27.46 -21.49
CA ILE A 548 -19.39 28.65 -21.43
C ILE A 548 -19.31 29.31 -20.04
N SER A 549 -19.36 28.50 -18.98
CA SER A 549 -19.27 28.98 -17.60
C SER A 549 -17.85 29.33 -17.18
N ASP A 550 -16.84 28.73 -17.81
CA ASP A 550 -15.42 28.90 -17.48
C ASP A 550 -14.58 29.23 -18.73
N PHE A 551 -15.07 30.24 -19.46
CA PHE A 551 -14.46 30.71 -20.71
C PHE A 551 -13.02 31.19 -20.51
N LEU A 552 -12.76 31.89 -19.40
CA LEU A 552 -11.45 32.51 -19.15
C LEU A 552 -10.35 31.46 -19.00
N THR A 553 -10.60 30.36 -18.28
CA THR A 553 -9.64 29.27 -18.13
C THR A 553 -9.34 28.60 -19.47
N LEU A 554 -10.39 28.28 -20.24
CA LEU A 554 -10.24 27.71 -21.57
C LEU A 554 -9.43 28.64 -22.50
N HIS A 555 -9.79 29.92 -22.54
CA HIS A 555 -9.13 30.94 -23.36
C HIS A 555 -7.64 31.08 -22.99
N ALA A 556 -7.33 31.21 -21.70
CA ALA A 556 -5.97 31.38 -21.21
C ALA A 556 -5.09 30.17 -21.53
N ILE A 557 -5.60 28.95 -21.41
CA ILE A 557 -4.85 27.72 -21.74
C ILE A 557 -4.59 27.63 -23.24
N ILE A 558 -5.61 27.84 -24.08
CA ILE A 558 -5.45 27.77 -25.55
C ILE A 558 -4.43 28.80 -26.02
N ILE A 559 -4.50 30.05 -25.53
CA ILE A 559 -3.52 31.09 -25.87
C ILE A 559 -2.12 30.67 -25.43
N SER A 560 -1.95 30.23 -24.19
CA SER A 560 -0.64 29.82 -23.66
C SER A 560 -0.02 28.69 -24.48
N LEU A 561 -0.82 27.71 -24.91
CA LEU A 561 -0.37 26.61 -25.77
C LEU A 561 0.05 27.11 -27.16
N VAL A 562 -0.80 27.92 -27.81
CA VAL A 562 -0.54 28.42 -29.18
C VAL A 562 0.67 29.35 -29.21
N GLU A 563 0.79 30.27 -28.25
CA GLU A 563 1.95 31.17 -28.13
C GLU A 563 3.25 30.41 -27.87
N ALA A 564 3.18 29.29 -27.14
CA ALA A 564 4.30 28.38 -26.93
C ALA A 564 4.56 27.42 -28.11
N GLY A 565 3.81 27.55 -29.23
CA GLY A 565 4.05 26.81 -30.46
C GLY A 565 3.26 25.50 -30.60
N ALA A 566 2.11 25.36 -29.94
CA ALA A 566 1.23 24.23 -30.16
C ALA A 566 0.67 24.22 -31.60
N HIS A 567 0.75 23.07 -32.26
CA HIS A 567 0.28 22.89 -33.63
C HIS A 567 -1.23 22.60 -33.66
N PRO A 568 -2.07 23.51 -34.19
CA PRO A 568 -3.53 23.33 -34.24
C PRO A 568 -3.98 22.44 -35.40
N ASP A 569 -3.07 22.05 -36.29
CA ASP A 569 -3.29 21.17 -37.43
C ASP A 569 -2.71 19.78 -37.27
N MET A 570 -2.09 19.49 -36.12
CA MET A 570 -1.62 18.15 -35.80
C MET A 570 -2.80 17.19 -35.72
N THR A 571 -2.65 15.97 -36.21
CA THR A 571 -3.72 14.96 -36.18
C THR A 571 -3.41 13.84 -35.21
N ASN A 572 -4.43 13.38 -34.48
CA ASN A 572 -4.32 12.20 -33.64
C ASN A 572 -4.40 10.89 -34.45
N LYS A 573 -4.38 9.72 -33.79
CA LYS A 573 -4.47 8.42 -34.48
C LYS A 573 -5.79 8.21 -35.24
N GLU A 574 -6.84 8.96 -34.91
CA GLU A 574 -8.11 8.98 -35.64
C GLU A 574 -8.11 9.96 -36.82
N LYS A 575 -6.98 10.60 -37.12
CA LYS A 575 -6.83 11.64 -38.15
C LYS A 575 -7.68 12.90 -37.88
N LYS A 576 -8.02 13.16 -36.62
CA LYS A 576 -8.76 14.36 -36.20
C LYS A 576 -7.79 15.42 -35.69
N THR A 577 -8.01 16.66 -36.09
CA THR A 577 -7.31 17.83 -35.55
C THR A 577 -7.95 18.27 -34.22
N PRO A 578 -7.31 19.17 -33.44
CA PRO A 578 -7.96 19.81 -32.29
C PRO A 578 -9.28 20.49 -32.66
N LEU A 579 -9.38 21.07 -33.86
CA LEU A 579 -10.62 21.68 -34.33
C LEU A 579 -11.73 20.63 -34.51
N ASP A 580 -11.39 19.47 -35.07
CA ASP A 580 -12.35 18.35 -35.25
C ASP A 580 -12.76 17.69 -33.93
N ARG A 581 -11.92 17.81 -32.88
CA ARG A 581 -12.21 17.31 -31.53
C ARG A 581 -12.95 18.31 -30.66
N SER A 582 -13.10 19.56 -31.10
CA SER A 582 -13.80 20.61 -30.36
C SER A 582 -15.24 20.19 -30.06
N THR A 583 -15.63 20.20 -28.79
CA THR A 583 -16.99 19.79 -28.37
C THR A 583 -17.97 20.95 -28.35
N THR A 584 -17.49 22.20 -28.42
CA THR A 584 -18.34 23.39 -28.33
C THR A 584 -17.96 24.47 -29.35
N GLY A 585 -18.94 25.31 -29.71
CA GLY A 585 -18.69 26.44 -30.61
C GLY A 585 -17.70 27.47 -30.04
N VAL A 586 -17.57 27.56 -28.72
CA VAL A 586 -16.64 28.48 -28.06
C VAL A 586 -15.19 28.06 -28.31
N SER A 587 -14.85 26.78 -28.07
CA SER A 587 -13.52 26.24 -28.35
C SER A 587 -13.19 26.32 -29.85
N GLU A 588 -14.17 26.12 -30.73
CA GLU A 588 -13.97 26.32 -32.17
C GLU A 588 -13.61 27.76 -32.52
N ILE A 589 -14.35 28.75 -31.98
CA ILE A 589 -14.10 30.17 -32.25
C ILE A 589 -12.71 30.56 -31.73
N LEU A 590 -12.36 30.13 -30.52
CA LEU A 590 -11.04 30.38 -29.93
C LEU A 590 -9.92 29.78 -30.78
N LEU A 591 -10.05 28.52 -31.22
CA LEU A 591 -9.08 27.92 -32.12
C LEU A 591 -9.00 28.67 -33.46
N LYS A 592 -10.15 28.92 -34.12
CA LYS A 592 -10.19 29.60 -35.42
C LYS A 592 -9.59 31.01 -35.36
N THR A 593 -9.78 31.73 -34.26
CA THR A 593 -9.20 33.08 -34.08
C THR A 593 -7.71 33.05 -33.79
N GLN A 594 -7.21 32.00 -33.12
CA GLN A 594 -5.81 31.85 -32.77
C GLN A 594 -5.00 31.02 -33.79
N MET A 595 -5.67 30.35 -34.74
CA MET A 595 -5.07 29.55 -35.80
C MET A 595 -4.33 30.44 -36.82
N LYS A 596 -3.09 30.79 -36.50
CA LYS A 596 -2.13 31.27 -37.50
C LYS A 596 -1.24 30.11 -37.92
N LEU A 597 -1.63 29.42 -38.99
CA LEU A 597 -0.80 28.36 -39.57
C LEU A 597 0.51 28.99 -40.07
N SER A 598 1.63 28.49 -39.55
CA SER A 598 2.94 28.91 -40.04
C SER A 598 3.15 28.41 -41.48
N LEU A 599 3.98 29.11 -42.25
CA LEU A 599 4.39 28.66 -43.59
C LEU A 599 5.01 27.25 -43.54
N LYS A 600 5.72 26.94 -42.44
CA LYS A 600 6.33 25.62 -42.19
C LYS A 600 5.27 24.53 -42.07
N CYS A 601 4.17 24.78 -41.34
CA CYS A 601 3.02 23.87 -41.24
C CYS A 601 2.37 23.64 -42.61
N LEU A 602 2.12 24.71 -43.37
CA LEU A 602 1.53 24.62 -44.71
C LEU A 602 2.40 23.80 -45.67
N ALA A 603 3.73 23.99 -45.62
CA ALA A 603 4.67 23.22 -46.41
C ALA A 603 4.67 21.73 -46.03
N ALA A 604 4.69 21.41 -44.73
CA ALA A 604 4.61 20.02 -44.26
C ALA A 604 3.30 19.33 -44.70
N ARG A 605 2.17 20.04 -44.58
CA ARG A 605 0.88 19.55 -45.09
C ARG A 605 0.89 19.32 -46.59
N ALA A 606 1.49 20.21 -47.38
CA ALA A 606 1.59 20.03 -48.83
C ALA A 606 2.46 18.82 -49.20
N VAL A 607 3.57 18.61 -48.49
CA VAL A 607 4.44 17.44 -48.64
C VAL A 607 3.65 16.14 -48.41
N ARG A 608 2.84 16.09 -47.37
CA ARG A 608 2.00 14.93 -47.01
C ARG A 608 0.84 14.73 -47.99
N LEU A 609 0.10 15.80 -48.30
CA LEU A 609 -1.03 15.78 -49.22
C LEU A 609 -0.64 15.26 -50.61
N HIS A 610 0.56 15.63 -51.09
CA HIS A 610 1.06 15.25 -52.39
C HIS A 610 2.00 14.02 -52.36
N ASN A 611 2.12 13.33 -51.22
CA ASN A 611 3.02 12.17 -51.03
C ASN A 611 4.45 12.41 -51.54
N ILE A 612 4.97 13.62 -51.33
CA ILE A 612 6.33 13.99 -51.74
C ILE A 612 7.31 13.20 -50.88
N LYS A 613 8.33 12.57 -51.47
CA LYS A 613 9.38 11.87 -50.70
C LYS A 613 10.28 12.90 -50.01
N TYR A 614 10.38 12.84 -48.68
CA TYR A 614 11.19 13.77 -47.87
C TYR A 614 12.22 13.09 -46.96
N GLN A 615 12.07 11.78 -46.70
CA GLN A 615 12.97 11.00 -45.84
C GLN A 615 14.40 10.98 -46.39
N ASN A 616 15.38 11.25 -45.54
CA ASN A 616 16.80 11.47 -45.84
C ASN A 616 17.10 12.65 -46.78
N GLN A 617 16.11 13.51 -47.08
CA GLN A 617 16.28 14.70 -47.92
C GLN A 617 16.23 16.01 -47.14
N ILE A 618 15.68 15.97 -45.93
CA ILE A 618 15.63 17.09 -45.00
C ILE A 618 16.30 16.67 -43.68
N PRO A 619 16.71 17.62 -42.82
CA PRO A 619 17.16 17.32 -41.47
C PRO A 619 16.17 16.39 -40.74
N ARG A 620 16.68 15.40 -39.99
CA ARG A 620 15.86 14.41 -39.27
C ARG A 620 14.81 15.03 -38.35
N THR A 621 15.13 16.17 -37.72
CA THR A 621 14.20 16.96 -36.89
C THR A 621 13.02 17.54 -37.68
N LEU A 622 13.18 17.74 -39.00
CA LEU A 622 12.10 18.15 -39.90
C LEU A 622 11.33 16.96 -40.49
N GLU A 623 11.93 15.77 -40.53
CA GLU A 623 11.20 14.55 -40.93
C GLU A 623 10.11 14.24 -39.91
N GLU A 624 10.44 14.25 -38.62
CA GLU A 624 9.46 14.10 -37.53
C GLU A 624 8.38 15.19 -37.64
N PHE A 625 8.78 16.45 -37.85
CA PHE A 625 7.85 17.57 -38.06
C PHE A 625 6.86 17.34 -39.21
N VAL A 626 7.32 16.80 -40.34
CA VAL A 626 6.47 16.47 -41.50
C VAL A 626 5.60 15.24 -41.22
N GLU A 627 6.09 14.25 -40.46
CA GLU A 627 5.31 13.07 -40.06
C GLU A 627 4.12 13.40 -39.15
N PHE A 628 4.24 14.43 -38.29
CA PHE A 628 3.15 14.85 -37.40
C PHE A 628 2.00 15.61 -38.12
N HIS A 629 2.23 16.12 -39.34
CA HIS A 629 1.24 16.81 -40.18
C HIS A 629 0.61 15.85 -41.21
#